data_AF-A0A7C5CD95-F1
#
_entry.id   AF-A0A7C5CD95-F1
#
_cell.length_a   1.000
_cell.length_b   1.000
_cell.length_c   1.000
_cell.angle_alpha   90.00
_cell.angle_beta   90.00
_cell.angle_gamma   90.00
#
_symmetry.space_group_name_H-M   'P 1'
#
loop_
_entity.id
_entity.type
_entity.pdbx_description
1 polymer ?
#
loop_
_entity_poly.entity_id
_entity_poly.type
_entity_poly.pdbx_seq_one_letter_code
_entity_poly.pdbx_strand_id
1 'polypeptide(L)' 'MTDAPFTSLESFRAVLEQAPGPDAVARAGAEARNAQLTKPMGALGRLEDLAIWYAGWRGQVRP' A
#
# COMPACT_ATOMS: atom_id res chain seq x y z
N MET A 1 1.50 22.74 -20.24
CA MET A 1 2.03 22.64 -18.86
C MET A 1 0.85 22.36 -17.97
N THR A 2 0.82 21.23 -17.27
CA THR A 2 -0.24 20.94 -16.31
C THR A 2 0.01 21.82 -15.09
N ASP A 3 -0.97 22.62 -14.69
CA ASP A 3 -0.88 23.37 -13.44
C ASP A 3 -0.63 22.40 -12.28
N ALA A 4 0.16 22.87 -11.31
CA ALA A 4 0.37 22.11 -10.09
C ALA A 4 -0.99 21.96 -9.36
N PRO A 5 -1.30 20.77 -8.82
CA PRO A 5 -2.59 20.52 -8.15
C PRO A 5 -2.83 21.37 -6.89
N PHE A 6 -1.81 22.11 -6.44
CA PHE A 6 -1.84 23.03 -5.32
C PHE A 6 -0.76 24.10 -5.51
N THR A 7 -0.96 25.29 -4.93
CA THR A 7 0.00 26.42 -4.99
C THR A 7 0.37 26.97 -3.61
N SER A 8 -0.14 26.37 -2.53
CA SER A 8 0.18 26.72 -1.15
C SER A 8 0.34 25.48 -0.25
N LEU A 9 1.05 25.63 0.87
CA LEU A 9 1.20 24.56 1.87
C LEU A 9 -0.13 24.17 2.52
N GLU A 10 -1.07 25.12 2.66
CA GLU A 10 -2.40 24.85 3.18
C GLU A 10 -3.19 23.95 2.22
N SER A 11 -3.23 24.30 0.93
CA SER A 11 -3.87 23.45 -0.08
C SER A 11 -3.18 22.08 -0.21
N PHE A 12 -1.86 22.02 -0.04
CA PHE A 12 -1.14 20.74 -0.03
C PHE A 12 -1.53 19.87 1.16
N ARG A 13 -1.64 20.44 2.37
CA ARG A 13 -2.09 19.73 3.57
C ARG A 13 -3.50 19.18 3.41
N ALA A 14 -4.42 19.99 2.88
CA ALA A 14 -5.79 19.55 2.64
C ALA A 14 -5.84 18.35 1.67
N VAL A 15 -5.00 18.32 0.63
CA VAL A 15 -4.89 17.17 -0.28
C VAL A 15 -4.38 15.93 0.44
N LEU A 16 -3.37 16.06 1.31
CA LEU A 16 -2.83 14.92 2.07
C LEU A 16 -3.83 14.36 3.08
N GLU A 17 -4.61 15.22 3.75
CA GLU A 17 -5.65 14.80 4.70
C GLU A 17 -6.76 13.99 4.02
N GLN A 18 -7.01 14.23 2.73
CA GLN A 18 -7.99 13.51 1.92
C GLN A 18 -7.37 12.35 1.12
N ALA A 19 -6.08 12.09 1.26
CA ALA A 19 -5.43 11.01 0.54
C ALA A 19 -6.04 9.67 0.96
N PRO A 20 -6.33 8.76 0.00
CA PRO A 20 -6.88 7.46 0.34
C PRO A 20 -5.87 6.67 1.18
N GLY A 21 -6.39 5.85 2.09
CA GLY A 21 -5.59 4.83 2.74
C GLY A 21 -5.24 3.68 1.78
N PRO A 22 -4.45 2.70 2.24
CA PRO A 22 -4.20 1.49 1.48
C PRO A 22 -5.50 0.70 1.26
N ASP A 23 -5.58 0.01 0.12
CA ASP A 23 -6.69 -0.89 -0.20
C ASP A 23 -6.69 -2.09 0.76
N ALA A 24 -7.74 -2.17 1.59
CA ALA A 24 -7.90 -3.21 2.59
C ALA A 24 -8.12 -4.61 1.98
N VAL A 25 -8.77 -4.70 0.82
CA VAL A 25 -9.01 -5.97 0.12
C VAL A 25 -7.71 -6.48 -0.47
N ALA A 26 -6.94 -5.61 -1.13
CA ALA A 26 -5.62 -5.96 -1.66
C ALA A 26 -4.67 -6.39 -0.55
N ARG A 27 -4.66 -5.67 0.58
CA ARG A 27 -3.86 -6.02 1.75
C ARG A 27 -4.23 -7.39 2.32
N ALA A 28 -5.52 -7.64 2.58
CA ALA A 28 -5.99 -8.92 3.11
C ALA A 28 -5.72 -10.09 2.15
N GLY A 29 -5.88 -9.86 0.84
CA GLY A 29 -5.53 -10.85 -0.18
C GLY A 29 -4.03 -11.18 -0.20
N ALA A 30 -3.17 -10.17 -0.03
CA ALA A 30 -1.73 -10.37 0.03
C ALA A 30 -1.31 -11.13 1.30
N GLU A 31 -1.93 -10.83 2.45
CA GLU A 31 -1.74 -11.58 3.71
C GLU A 31 -2.12 -13.05 3.54
N ALA A 32 -3.31 -13.33 3.00
CA ALA A 32 -3.79 -14.69 2.75
C ALA A 32 -2.88 -15.46 1.78
N ARG A 33 -2.40 -14.82 0.72
CA ARG A 33 -1.45 -15.43 -0.22
C ARG A 33 -0.09 -15.68 0.43
N ASN A 34 0.44 -14.74 1.20
CA ASN A 34 1.75 -14.89 1.85
C ASN A 34 1.78 -16.09 2.81
N ALA A 35 0.65 -16.38 3.46
CA ALA A 35 0.47 -17.55 4.33
C ALA A 35 0.43 -18.90 3.57
N GLN A 36 0.18 -18.89 2.26
CA GLN A 36 0.10 -20.08 1.40
C GLN A 36 1.38 -20.35 0.61
N LEU A 37 2.42 -19.53 0.76
CA LEU A 37 3.68 -19.73 0.06
C LEU A 37 4.41 -20.97 0.60
N THR A 38 5.26 -21.57 -0.24
CA THR A 38 6.06 -22.75 0.11
C THR A 38 7.16 -22.48 1.15
N LYS A 39 7.31 -21.22 1.58
CA LYS A 39 8.22 -20.83 2.66
C LYS A 39 7.60 -21.14 4.03
N PRO A 40 8.41 -21.44 5.05
CA PRO A 40 7.94 -21.37 6.44
C PRO A 40 7.37 -19.98 6.75
N MET A 41 6.40 -19.92 7.66
CA MET A 41 5.82 -18.67 8.12
C MET A 41 6.91 -17.75 8.68
N GLY A 42 6.92 -16.47 8.26
CA GLY A 42 7.90 -15.49 8.72
C GLY A 42 9.32 -15.65 8.17
N ALA A 43 9.58 -16.61 7.28
CA ALA A 43 10.91 -16.88 6.75
C ALA A 43 11.55 -15.70 6.00
N LEU A 44 10.75 -14.75 5.50
CA LEU A 44 11.26 -13.54 4.84
C LEU A 44 11.20 -12.30 5.73
N GLY A 45 10.71 -12.42 6.97
CA GLY A 45 10.62 -11.33 7.95
C GLY A 45 10.02 -10.05 7.36
N ARG A 46 10.79 -8.95 7.41
CA ARG A 46 10.35 -7.62 6.93
C ARG A 46 9.98 -7.56 5.45
N LEU A 47 10.45 -8.49 4.62
CA LEU A 47 10.07 -8.53 3.21
C LEU A 47 8.60 -8.98 3.05
N GLU A 48 8.06 -9.77 3.97
CA GLU A 48 6.65 -10.12 3.99
C GLU A 48 5.80 -8.88 4.28
N ASP A 49 6.18 -8.13 5.32
CA ASP A 49 5.51 -6.89 5.71
C ASP A 49 5.53 -5.86 4.57
N LEU A 50 6.69 -5.71 3.89
CA LEU A 50 6.86 -4.78 2.79
C LEU A 50 5.99 -5.18 1.58
N ALA A 51 5.93 -6.46 1.24
CA ALA A 51 5.11 -6.94 0.13
C ALA A 51 3.60 -6.74 0.40
N ILE A 52 3.15 -7.03 1.62
CA ILE A 52 1.75 -6.81 2.05
C ILE A 52 1.41 -5.32 2.07
N TRP A 53 2.29 -4.48 2.60
CA TRP A 53 2.13 -3.03 2.59
C TRP A 53 2.02 -2.49 1.17
N TYR A 54 2.94 -2.90 0.29
CA TYR A 54 2.98 -2.45 -1.09
C TYR A 54 1.75 -2.90 -1.90
N ALA A 55 1.28 -4.14 -1.70
CA ALA A 55 0.05 -4.64 -2.30
C ALA A 55 -1.17 -3.77 -1.96
N GLY A 56 -1.31 -3.35 -0.70
CA GLY A 56 -2.36 -2.44 -0.25
C GLY A 56 -2.28 -1.07 -0.94
N TRP A 57 -1.09 -0.48 -1.06
CA TRP A 57 -0.94 0.82 -1.75
C TRP A 57 -1.04 0.74 -3.27
N ARG A 58 -0.79 -0.42 -3.87
CA ARG A 58 -0.98 -0.65 -5.31
C ARG A 58 -2.39 -1.08 -5.69
N GLY A 59 -3.24 -1.46 -4.73
CA GLY A 59 -4.54 -2.06 -5.00
C GLY A 59 -4.44 -3.39 -5.74
N GLN A 60 -3.34 -4.13 -5.56
CA GLN A 60 -3.05 -5.38 -6.27
C GLN A 60 -2.60 -6.45 -5.29
N VAL A 61 -3.39 -7.53 -5.19
CA VAL A 61 -3.11 -8.68 -4.31
C VAL A 61 -1.75 -9.34 -4.62
N ARG A 62 -1.28 -9.23 -5.86
CA ARG A 62 0.02 -9.74 -6.32
C ARG A 62 0.87 -8.53 -6.77
N PRO A 63 1.74 -8.01 -5.88
CA PRO A 63 2.60 -6.88 -6.21
C PRO A 63 3.67 -7.21 -7.25
#